data_AF-A0A7C6L6C7-F1
#
_entry.id   AF-A0A7C6L6C7-F1
#
_cell.length_a   1.000
_cell.length_b   1.000
_cell.length_c   1.000
_cell.angle_alpha   90.00
_cell.angle_beta   90.00
_cell.angle_gamma   90.00
#
_symmetry.space_group_name_H-M   'P 1'
#
loop_
_entity.id
_entity.type
_entity.pdbx_description
1 polymer ?
#
loop_
_entity_poly.entity_id
_entity_poly.type
_entity_poly.pdbx_seq_one_letter_code
_entity_poly.pdbx_strand_id
1 'polypeptide(L)'
;HSWNVEIEHYLSTFKKKPGALAGSLALAGSHYLKGLYMDYFQSEPREFIDLLTYCRGQMVSQEKLEESLKRLLGTGCKGVSVEKLRALLGNKPCVNPTREPEDKISIKAKEQLAGITGLMQKTNYDGHCQQANNSIQ
;
A
#
# COMPACT_ATOMS: atom_id res chain seq x y z
N HIS A 1 -4.59 -7.56 -20.27
CA HIS A 1 -5.47 -6.77 -21.15
C HIS A 1 -4.86 -5.41 -21.47
N SER A 2 -4.86 -5.02 -22.75
CA SER A 2 -4.11 -3.90 -23.32
C SER A 2 -4.61 -2.56 -22.81
N TRP A 3 -3.66 -1.70 -22.43
CA TRP A 3 -3.92 -0.30 -22.19
C TRP A 3 -4.47 0.36 -23.48
N ASN A 4 -5.36 1.36 -23.33
CA ASN A 4 -6.05 1.96 -24.48
C ASN A 4 -5.04 2.75 -25.34
N VAL A 5 -4.69 2.22 -26.51
CA VAL A 5 -3.61 2.76 -27.36
C VAL A 5 -3.93 4.19 -27.82
N GLU A 6 -5.22 4.49 -28.05
CA GLU A 6 -5.64 5.82 -28.48
C GLU A 6 -5.37 6.85 -27.38
N ILE A 7 -5.70 6.58 -26.12
CA ILE A 7 -5.45 7.54 -25.03
C ILE A 7 -3.96 7.80 -24.82
N GLU A 8 -3.11 6.78 -24.97
CA GLU A 8 -1.66 6.94 -24.84
C GLU A 8 -1.07 7.86 -25.87
N HIS A 9 -1.50 7.72 -27.13
CA HIS A 9 -1.00 8.51 -28.24
C HIS A 9 -1.25 10.01 -27.99
N TYR A 10 -2.40 10.35 -27.40
CA TYR A 10 -2.80 11.72 -27.15
C TYR A 10 -2.32 12.30 -25.81
N LEU A 11 -1.63 11.54 -24.95
CA LEU A 11 -1.15 12.06 -23.65
C LEU A 11 -0.27 13.31 -23.78
N SER A 12 0.58 13.37 -24.81
CA SER A 12 1.42 14.54 -25.08
C SER A 12 0.60 15.79 -25.45
N THR A 13 -0.49 15.60 -26.20
CA THR A 13 -1.45 16.64 -26.55
C THR A 13 -2.24 17.09 -25.33
N PHE A 14 -2.74 16.15 -24.52
CA PHE A 14 -3.48 16.47 -23.30
C PHE A 14 -2.63 17.19 -22.26
N LYS A 15 -1.33 16.88 -22.14
CA LYS A 15 -0.41 17.65 -21.28
C LYS A 15 -0.36 19.14 -21.63
N LYS A 16 -0.46 19.48 -22.92
CA LYS A 16 -0.50 20.88 -23.39
C LYS A 16 -1.89 21.49 -23.26
N LYS A 17 -2.94 20.69 -23.44
CA LYS A 17 -4.34 21.12 -23.40
C LYS A 17 -5.20 20.16 -22.56
N PRO A 18 -5.14 20.24 -21.22
CA PRO A 18 -5.82 19.28 -20.35
C PRO A 18 -7.35 19.35 -20.50
N GLY A 19 -7.90 20.52 -20.80
CA GLY A 19 -9.35 20.68 -21.04
C GLY A 19 -9.88 19.94 -22.27
N ALA A 20 -9.02 19.52 -23.21
CA ALA A 20 -9.46 18.73 -24.36
C ALA A 20 -9.73 17.26 -24.01
N LEU A 21 -9.26 16.79 -22.86
CA LEU A 21 -9.40 15.39 -22.43
C LEU A 21 -10.86 14.99 -22.23
N ALA A 22 -11.64 15.82 -21.52
CA ALA A 22 -13.01 15.50 -21.12
C ALA A 22 -13.95 15.20 -22.30
N GLY A 23 -13.74 15.88 -23.43
CA GLY A 23 -14.53 15.72 -24.66
C GLY A 23 -13.86 14.86 -25.73
N SER A 24 -12.73 14.20 -25.42
CA SER A 24 -11.97 13.45 -26.41
C SER A 24 -12.57 12.09 -26.72
N LEU A 25 -12.50 11.69 -27.99
CA LEU A 25 -12.85 10.32 -28.39
C LEU A 25 -11.91 9.28 -27.74
N ALA A 26 -10.66 9.68 -27.50
CA ALA A 26 -9.66 8.84 -26.85
C ALA A 26 -10.06 8.45 -25.40
N LEU A 27 -10.68 9.38 -24.64
CA LEU A 27 -11.25 9.04 -23.33
C LEU A 27 -12.54 8.22 -23.48
N ALA A 28 -13.37 8.54 -24.48
CA ALA A 28 -14.62 7.81 -24.73
C ALA A 28 -14.39 6.35 -25.18
N GLY A 29 -13.24 6.05 -25.78
CA GLY A 29 -12.85 4.70 -26.23
C GLY A 29 -12.62 3.69 -25.09
N SER A 30 -12.54 4.15 -23.83
CA SER A 30 -12.49 3.26 -22.66
C SER A 30 -13.54 3.67 -21.63
N HIS A 31 -14.57 2.82 -21.49
CA HIS A 31 -15.62 3.04 -20.50
C HIS A 31 -15.05 3.11 -19.07
N TYR A 32 -14.02 2.31 -18.78
CA TYR A 32 -13.34 2.32 -17.49
C TYR A 32 -12.64 3.65 -17.22
N LEU A 33 -11.80 4.13 -18.15
CA LEU A 33 -11.06 5.38 -17.97
C LEU A 33 -11.99 6.59 -17.93
N LYS A 34 -13.06 6.57 -18.74
CA LYS A 34 -14.11 7.60 -18.69
C LYS A 34 -14.79 7.63 -17.32
N GLY A 35 -15.18 6.48 -16.78
CA GLY A 35 -15.79 6.38 -15.45
C GLY A 35 -14.85 6.90 -14.36
N LEU A 36 -13.61 6.42 -14.35
CA LEU A 36 -12.57 6.87 -13.41
C LEU A 36 -12.35 8.39 -13.46
N TYR A 37 -12.32 8.96 -14.67
CA TYR A 37 -12.16 10.40 -14.87
C TYR A 37 -13.36 11.18 -14.33
N MET A 38 -14.59 10.76 -14.66
CA MET A 38 -15.81 11.46 -14.25
C MET A 38 -16.03 11.39 -12.74
N ASP A 39 -15.71 10.26 -12.11
CA ASP A 39 -15.98 10.02 -10.68
C ASP A 39 -14.96 10.70 -9.76
N TYR A 40 -13.69 10.77 -10.18
CA TYR A 40 -12.60 11.22 -9.28
C TYR A 40 -11.76 12.39 -9.80
N PHE A 41 -11.75 12.69 -11.10
CA PHE A 41 -10.80 13.65 -11.69
C PHE A 41 -11.44 14.72 -12.58
N GLN A 42 -12.77 14.86 -12.55
CA GLN A 42 -13.49 15.82 -13.40
C GLN A 42 -13.03 17.27 -13.18
N SER A 43 -12.75 17.63 -11.92
CA SER A 43 -12.24 18.96 -11.54
C SER A 43 -10.74 19.12 -11.77
N GLU A 44 -10.00 18.01 -11.93
CA GLU A 44 -8.54 17.99 -11.99
C GLU A 44 -8.02 17.17 -13.19
N PRO A 45 -8.30 17.60 -14.44
CA PRO A 45 -7.89 16.85 -15.62
C PRO A 45 -6.37 16.67 -15.75
N ARG A 46 -5.61 17.63 -15.22
CA ARG A 46 -4.15 17.60 -15.26
C ARG A 46 -3.57 16.46 -14.42
N GLU A 47 -4.17 16.22 -13.25
CA GLU A 47 -3.81 15.12 -12.35
C GLU A 47 -4.07 13.78 -13.02
N PHE A 48 -5.24 13.61 -13.66
CA PHE A 48 -5.53 12.39 -14.40
C PHE A 48 -4.53 12.11 -15.53
N ILE A 49 -4.13 13.15 -16.27
CA ILE A 49 -3.12 13.02 -17.33
C ILE A 49 -1.76 12.62 -16.76
N ASP A 50 -1.38 13.13 -15.59
CA ASP A 50 -0.16 12.72 -14.89
C ASP A 50 -0.23 11.24 -14.50
N LEU A 51 -1.35 10.79 -13.94
CA LEU A 51 -1.60 9.39 -13.61
C LEU A 51 -1.44 8.48 -14.84
N LEU A 52 -2.10 8.81 -15.95
CA LEU A 52 -1.99 8.02 -17.19
C LEU A 52 -0.56 8.01 -17.74
N THR A 53 0.15 9.14 -17.65
CA THR A 53 1.57 9.22 -18.05
C THR A 53 2.43 8.32 -17.18
N TYR A 54 2.20 8.33 -15.87
CA TYR A 54 2.92 7.47 -14.93
C TYR A 54 2.67 5.99 -15.24
N CYS A 55 1.42 5.60 -15.45
CA CYS A 55 1.07 4.23 -15.81
C CYS A 55 1.76 3.77 -17.10
N ARG A 56 1.81 4.63 -18.13
CA ARG A 56 2.56 4.36 -19.37
C ARG A 56 4.06 4.19 -19.10
N GLY A 57 4.67 5.08 -18.30
CA GLY A 57 6.10 5.01 -17.98
C GLY A 57 6.50 3.76 -17.20
N GLN A 58 5.61 3.27 -16.34
CA GLN A 58 5.84 2.08 -15.50
C GLN A 58 5.27 0.79 -16.10
N MET A 59 4.74 0.82 -17.33
CA MET A 59 4.06 -0.30 -18.00
C MET A 59 2.98 -0.94 -17.10
N VAL A 60 2.21 -0.09 -16.39
CA VAL A 60 1.11 -0.52 -15.53
C VAL A 60 -0.04 -1.01 -16.40
N SER A 61 -0.49 -2.24 -16.16
CA SER A 61 -1.70 -2.76 -16.79
C SER A 61 -2.96 -2.12 -16.22
N GLN A 62 -4.02 -2.04 -17.04
CA GLN A 62 -5.33 -1.55 -16.58
C GLN A 62 -5.83 -2.33 -15.35
N GLU A 63 -5.57 -3.64 -15.32
CA GLU A 63 -5.94 -4.54 -14.21
C GLU A 63 -5.28 -4.12 -12.89
N LYS A 64 -3.99 -3.73 -12.92
CA LYS A 64 -3.29 -3.22 -11.72
C LYS A 64 -3.82 -1.87 -11.25
N LEU A 65 -4.17 -1.00 -12.18
CA LEU A 65 -4.79 0.29 -11.86
C LEU A 65 -6.15 0.09 -11.19
N GLU A 66 -6.98 -0.81 -11.73
CA GLU A 66 -8.27 -1.16 -11.15
C GLU A 66 -8.14 -1.77 -9.75
N GLU A 67 -7.21 -2.71 -9.57
CA GLU A 67 -6.95 -3.30 -8.25
C GLU A 67 -6.49 -2.25 -7.25
N SER A 68 -5.58 -1.35 -7.65
CA SER A 68 -5.09 -0.27 -6.79
C SER A 68 -6.22 0.68 -6.38
N LEU A 69 -7.13 1.00 -7.30
CA LEU A 69 -8.30 1.81 -7.02
C LEU A 69 -9.25 1.11 -6.03
N LYS A 70 -9.55 -0.18 -6.25
CA LYS A 70 -10.38 -0.97 -5.32
C LYS A 70 -9.77 -1.01 -3.91
N ARG A 71 -8.45 -1.22 -3.80
CA ARG A 71 -7.72 -1.20 -2.53
C ARG A 71 -7.79 0.16 -1.84
N LEU A 72 -7.70 1.25 -2.61
CA LEU A 72 -7.79 2.60 -2.09
C LEU A 72 -9.18 2.93 -1.55
N LEU A 73 -10.23 2.48 -2.26
CA LEU A 73 -11.62 2.65 -1.81
C LEU A 73 -11.92 1.81 -0.56
N GLY A 74 -11.37 0.58 -0.48
CA GLY A 74 -11.53 -0.29 0.68
C GLY A 74 -10.80 0.15 1.95
N THR A 75 -9.80 1.04 1.84
CA THR A 75 -9.00 1.52 2.99
C THR A 75 -9.65 2.66 3.76
N GLY A 76 -10.87 3.10 3.38
CA GLY A 76 -11.61 4.15 4.10
C GLY A 76 -10.97 5.55 4.03
N CYS A 77 -10.02 5.74 3.11
CA CYS A 77 -9.31 7.00 2.94
C CYS A 77 -10.24 8.04 2.28
N LYS A 78 -10.35 9.25 2.85
CA LYS A 78 -11.14 10.33 2.22
C LYS A 78 -10.48 10.75 0.91
N GLY A 79 -11.16 10.51 -0.21
CA GLY A 79 -10.79 10.95 -1.55
C GLY A 79 -9.73 10.09 -2.26
N VAL A 80 -9.95 9.90 -3.56
CA VAL A 80 -8.98 9.32 -4.50
C VAL A 80 -8.06 10.43 -5.00
N SER A 81 -6.75 10.26 -4.84
CA SER A 81 -5.75 11.21 -5.32
C SER A 81 -4.70 10.45 -6.14
N VAL A 82 -4.10 11.14 -7.12
CA VAL A 82 -3.07 10.56 -7.98
C VAL A 82 -1.89 10.05 -7.17
N GLU A 83 -1.46 10.78 -6.15
CA GLU A 83 -0.35 10.39 -5.29
C GLU A 83 -0.60 9.07 -4.57
N LYS A 84 -1.83 8.86 -4.05
CA LYS A 84 -2.22 7.62 -3.37
C LYS A 84 -2.22 6.45 -4.36
N LEU A 85 -2.75 6.65 -5.57
CA LEU A 85 -2.72 5.64 -6.62
C LEU A 85 -1.28 5.34 -7.06
N ARG A 86 -0.44 6.36 -7.28
CA ARG A 86 0.97 6.20 -7.63
C ARG A 86 1.74 5.46 -6.54
N ALA A 87 1.46 5.74 -5.27
CA ALA A 87 2.04 5.01 -4.15
C ALA A 87 1.62 3.53 -4.18
N LEU A 88 0.35 3.22 -4.40
CA LEU A 88 -0.13 1.83 -4.49
C LEU A 88 0.44 1.08 -5.71
N LEU A 89 0.64 1.78 -6.82
CA LEU A 89 1.19 1.22 -8.06
C LEU A 89 2.71 1.06 -8.06
N GLY A 90 3.43 2.02 -7.45
CA GLY A 90 4.89 2.03 -7.35
C GLY A 90 5.42 1.13 -6.24
N ASN A 91 4.61 0.88 -5.21
CA ASN A 91 4.89 -0.20 -4.28
C ASN A 91 4.68 -1.52 -5.03
N LYS A 92 5.77 -2.27 -5.24
CA LYS A 92 5.67 -3.71 -5.47
C LYS A 92 4.73 -4.23 -4.38
N PRO A 93 3.74 -5.10 -4.68
CA PRO A 93 2.98 -5.73 -3.62
C PRO A 93 4.03 -6.28 -2.67
N CYS A 94 4.08 -5.72 -1.47
CA CYS A 94 4.71 -6.42 -0.39
C CYS A 94 3.98 -7.75 -0.42
N VAL A 95 4.73 -8.81 -0.72
CA VAL A 95 4.33 -10.16 -0.41
C VAL A 95 3.74 -10.01 0.99
N ASN A 96 2.41 -10.11 1.14
CA ASN A 96 1.87 -10.44 2.45
C ASN A 96 2.70 -11.65 2.82
N PRO A 97 3.60 -11.60 3.81
CA PRO A 97 4.53 -12.70 4.03
C PRO A 97 3.65 -13.95 4.12
N THR A 98 3.75 -14.80 3.10
CA THR A 98 2.90 -15.97 2.94
C THR A 98 3.43 -16.94 3.95
N ARG A 99 3.08 -16.74 5.25
CA ARG A 99 3.56 -17.51 6.42
C ARG A 99 4.85 -18.24 6.08
N GLU A 100 5.91 -17.48 5.82
CA GLU A 100 7.20 -18.10 5.47
C GLU A 100 7.56 -19.03 6.64
N PRO A 101 8.01 -20.27 6.36
CA PRO A 101 8.46 -21.17 7.42
C PRO A 101 9.47 -20.42 8.28
N GLU A 102 9.29 -20.49 9.59
CA GLU A 102 9.95 -19.65 10.59
C GLU A 102 11.42 -19.37 10.25
N ASP A 103 11.71 -18.15 9.76
CA ASP A 103 13.06 -17.77 9.37
C ASP A 103 14.03 -17.88 10.56
N LYS A 104 15.30 -18.21 10.31
CA LYS A 104 16.34 -18.40 11.34
C LYS A 104 16.41 -17.22 12.33
N ILE A 105 16.15 -16.01 11.83
CA ILE A 105 16.10 -14.77 12.61
C ILE A 105 14.95 -14.81 13.63
N SER A 106 13.77 -15.26 13.22
CA SER A 106 12.58 -15.40 14.06
C SER A 106 12.79 -16.44 15.15
N ILE A 107 13.39 -17.59 14.80
CA ILE A 107 13.73 -18.65 15.76
C ILE A 107 14.69 -18.09 16.83
N LYS A 108 15.77 -17.43 16.41
CA LYS A 108 16.75 -16.85 17.34
C LYS A 108 16.16 -15.76 18.21
N ALA A 109 15.30 -14.90 17.66
CA ALA A 109 14.63 -13.86 18.43
C ALA A 109 13.74 -14.46 19.54
N LYS A 110 12.98 -15.51 19.23
CA LYS A 110 12.14 -16.22 20.21
C LYS A 110 12.99 -16.89 21.31
N GLU A 111 14.10 -17.53 20.94
CA GLU A 111 15.03 -18.14 21.91
C GLU A 111 15.59 -17.10 22.89
N GLN A 112 16.02 -15.95 22.38
CA GLN A 112 16.58 -14.88 23.22
C GLN A 112 15.52 -14.31 24.19
N LEU A 113 14.30 -14.06 23.71
CA LEU A 113 13.20 -13.57 24.53
C LEU A 113 12.82 -14.55 25.65
N ALA A 114 12.82 -15.85 25.36
CA ALA A 114 12.57 -16.88 26.37
C ALA A 114 13.67 -16.91 27.45
N GLY A 115 14.94 -16.78 27.05
CA GLY A 115 16.08 -16.66 27.97
C GLY A 115 15.97 -15.45 28.90
N ILE A 116 15.65 -14.28 28.34
CA ILE A 116 15.43 -13.05 29.12
C ILE A 116 14.27 -13.24 30.11
N THR A 117 13.15 -13.82 29.67
CA THR A 117 11.99 -14.07 30.54
C THR A 117 12.33 -14.98 31.71
N GLY A 118 13.12 -16.03 31.48
CA GLY A 118 13.58 -16.92 32.53
C GLY A 118 14.48 -16.23 33.57
N LEU A 119 15.34 -15.32 33.13
CA LEU A 119 16.16 -14.50 34.04
C LEU A 119 15.29 -13.59 34.92
N MET A 120 14.28 -12.94 34.33
CA MET A 120 13.34 -12.07 35.06
C MET A 120 12.52 -12.84 36.10
N GLN A 121 12.08 -14.05 35.77
CA GLN A 121 11.36 -14.91 36.71
C GLN A 121 12.27 -15.34 37.87
N LYS A 122 13.52 -15.71 37.57
CA LYS A 122 14.48 -16.15 38.60
C LYS A 122 14.79 -15.04 39.60
N THR A 123 15.00 -13.80 39.14
CA THR A 123 15.21 -12.65 40.03
C THR A 123 14.00 -12.29 40.89
N ASN A 124 12.81 -12.78 40.56
CA ASN A 124 11.59 -12.56 41.33
C ASN A 124 11.33 -13.65 42.40
N TYR A 125 12.11 -14.74 42.40
CA TYR A 125 12.01 -15.83 43.39
C TYR A 125 13.06 -15.77 44.52
N ASP A 126 14.07 -14.89 44.43
CA ASP A 126 15.10 -14.72 45.48
C ASP A 126 14.70 -13.70 46.58
N GLY A 127 13.44 -13.28 46.61
CA GLY A 127 12.88 -12.34 47.59
C GLY A 127 12.33 -12.96 48.88
N HIS A 128 12.80 -14.15 49.30
CA HIS A 128 12.36 -14.73 50.59
C HIS A 128 13.40 -14.43 51.68
N CYS A 129 13.21 -13.30 52.38
CA CYS A 129 13.90 -13.02 53.63
C CYS A 129 13.63 -14.16 54.62
N GLN A 130 14.68 -14.92 54.96
CA GLN A 130 14.64 -15.96 55.98
C GLN A 130 14.20 -15.34 57.31
N GLN A 131 13.02 -15.72 57.79
CA GLN A 131 12.56 -15.34 59.12
C GLN A 131 13.41 -16.14 60.13
N ALA A 132 14.40 -15.47 60.71
CA ALA A 132 15.28 -16.05 61.71
C ALA A 132 14.44 -16.41 62.96
N ASN A 133 14.41 -17.71 63.25
CA ASN A 133 13.95 -18.25 64.51
C ASN A 133 14.74 -17.62 65.66
N ASN A 134 14.07 -16.96 66.58
CA ASN A 134 14.59 -16.72 67.93
C ASN A 134 13.50 -17.06 68.93
N SER A 135 13.52 -18.30 69.39
CA SER A 135 12.98 -18.68 70.70
C SER A 135 13.81 -17.97 71.77
N ILE A 136 13.20 -17.12 72.61
CA ILE A 136 13.67 -16.91 73.98
C ILE A 136 12.45 -16.87 74.90
N GLN A 137 12.62 -17.63 75.97
CA GLN A 137 11.75 -17.99 77.10
C GLN A 137 11.34 -16.81 77.98
#